data_AF-A0A497MBQ3-F1
#
_entry.id   AF-A0A497MBQ3-F1
#
_cell.length_a   1.000
_cell.length_b   1.000
_cell.length_c   1.000
_cell.angle_alpha   90.00
_cell.angle_beta   90.00
_cell.angle_gamma   90.00
#
_symmetry.space_group_name_H-M   'P 1'
#
loop_
_entity.id
_entity.type
_entity.pdbx_description
1 polymer ?
#
loop_
_entity_poly.entity_id
_entity_poly.type
_entity_poly.pdbx_seq_one_letter_code
_entity_poly.pdbx_strand_id
1 'polypeptide(L)'
;MRGSTSLKAMSTIVLAVLLTSVLSIGGAAAVQGLADEYPELKPLIEFVGEDNLSVLHLVGFRAAVKAMSELGFEKGSPNILALTDAGYIAKIGEYTTEKALDGVMITSGLSRGKGNLVNIHKPYNSPLWFAFFSKETKECLYLEANGELLKSYLDRERVDRSSALSEFMKLRDEEVFSRIAKENIDAEKLLNNPEAWHEKMVAKVFGGNEFSLITICNVWAYKGIPNDFLKAVELHDHICPGLTSGYLIAKYVEKNFPAKAPRYEYTVIACPPWCKDDAIIQYFETNVGHKRMFVKWLTSEQKRELKKYLPEELKPWDTANIFIRWERGASKGEGILLGFNWSKASKECGVKRSWFRDFKTWRWWWTRLKMDLWIADYMDKPEELVTIIKKFEVDSLSLIERLKSAGVNPLVELGLMLEKPPLKSVMHAAAYRATM
;
A
#
# COMPACT_ATOMS: atom_id res chain seq x y z
N MET A 1 -60.09 19.15 -60.48
CA MET A 1 -60.78 17.86 -60.72
C MET A 1 -60.45 17.39 -62.13
N ARG A 2 -59.53 16.42 -62.24
CA ARG A 2 -59.06 15.64 -63.41
C ARG A 2 -57.76 14.95 -62.92
N GLY A 3 -57.68 13.62 -62.92
CA GLY A 3 -56.97 12.83 -63.94
C GLY A 3 -55.71 12.22 -63.30
N SER A 4 -55.69 10.92 -63.02
CA SER A 4 -55.12 9.84 -63.87
C SER A 4 -53.58 9.76 -63.86
N THR A 5 -53.08 8.66 -63.27
CA THR A 5 -51.97 7.79 -63.72
C THR A 5 -50.77 8.38 -64.48
N SER A 6 -49.55 8.12 -64.00
CA SER A 6 -48.50 7.44 -64.79
C SER A 6 -47.23 7.20 -63.98
N LEU A 7 -46.73 5.96 -64.05
CA LEU A 7 -45.36 5.54 -63.75
C LEU A 7 -44.31 6.31 -64.57
N LYS A 8 -43.11 6.43 -63.97
CA LYS A 8 -41.73 6.26 -64.50
C LYS A 8 -40.81 6.89 -63.43
N ALA A 9 -39.62 6.43 -63.04
CA ALA A 9 -38.75 5.28 -63.26
C ALA A 9 -37.43 5.68 -62.54
N MET A 10 -36.58 4.73 -62.15
CA MET A 10 -35.17 4.91 -61.71
C MET A 10 -34.96 5.57 -60.33
N SER A 11 -34.13 5.08 -59.41
CA SER A 11 -33.06 4.06 -59.47
C SER A 11 -32.87 3.40 -58.12
N THR A 12 -32.61 2.09 -58.19
CA THR A 12 -32.14 1.22 -57.14
C THR A 12 -30.73 1.64 -56.68
N ILE A 13 -30.56 1.99 -55.41
CA ILE A 13 -29.26 1.90 -54.72
C ILE A 13 -29.51 1.13 -53.43
N VAL A 14 -29.41 -0.19 -53.53
CA VAL A 14 -29.19 -1.05 -52.37
C VAL A 14 -27.70 -0.93 -52.05
N LEU A 15 -27.36 -0.04 -51.12
CA LEU A 15 -26.02 0.01 -50.56
C LEU A 15 -25.88 -1.16 -49.60
N ALA A 16 -25.47 -2.32 -50.13
CA ALA A 16 -24.95 -3.40 -49.32
C ALA A 16 -23.64 -2.92 -48.69
N VAL A 17 -23.71 -2.39 -47.47
CA VAL A 17 -22.54 -2.22 -46.61
C VAL A 17 -22.15 -3.61 -46.13
N LEU A 18 -21.44 -4.34 -47.01
CA LEU A 18 -20.51 -5.37 -46.59
C LEU A 18 -19.38 -4.66 -45.86
N LEU A 19 -19.59 -4.42 -44.57
CA LEU A 19 -18.51 -4.22 -43.61
C LEU A 19 -17.69 -5.51 -43.63
N THR A 20 -16.67 -5.47 -44.48
CA THR A 20 -15.57 -6.42 -44.52
C THR A 20 -14.87 -6.34 -43.17
N SER A 21 -15.31 -7.19 -42.24
CA SER A 21 -14.55 -7.59 -41.06
C SER A 21 -13.31 -8.37 -41.52
N VAL A 22 -12.32 -7.66 -42.05
CA VAL A 22 -11.04 -8.24 -42.50
C VAL A 22 -9.91 -7.89 -41.51
N LEU A 23 -10.25 -7.53 -40.26
CA LEU A 23 -9.25 -7.15 -39.24
C LEU A 23 -9.29 -7.94 -37.93
N SER A 24 -9.99 -9.07 -37.83
CA SER A 24 -9.96 -9.90 -36.59
C SER A 24 -9.57 -11.38 -36.81
N ILE A 25 -9.59 -11.90 -38.03
CA ILE A 25 -9.35 -13.33 -38.26
C ILE A 25 -7.90 -13.73 -38.00
N GLY A 26 -6.93 -12.87 -38.36
CA GLY A 26 -5.51 -13.14 -38.10
C GLY A 26 -5.10 -13.02 -36.63
N GLY A 27 -5.75 -12.13 -35.88
CA GLY A 27 -5.50 -11.94 -34.45
C GLY A 27 -6.01 -13.11 -33.61
N ALA A 28 -7.23 -13.57 -33.88
CA ALA A 28 -7.84 -14.73 -33.22
C ALA A 28 -7.07 -16.02 -33.50
N ALA A 29 -6.74 -16.30 -34.76
CA ALA A 29 -5.99 -17.50 -35.13
C ALA A 29 -4.60 -17.59 -34.50
N ALA A 30 -3.90 -16.46 -34.34
CA ALA A 30 -2.60 -16.41 -33.68
C ALA A 30 -2.68 -16.67 -32.17
N VAL A 31 -3.68 -16.11 -31.50
CA VAL A 31 -3.90 -16.34 -30.06
C VAL A 31 -4.37 -17.77 -29.79
N GLN A 32 -5.14 -18.35 -30.70
CA GLN A 32 -5.49 -19.77 -30.66
C GLN A 32 -4.25 -20.65 -30.75
N GLY A 33 -3.33 -20.35 -31.69
CA GLY A 33 -2.05 -21.07 -31.77
C GLY A 33 -1.21 -20.96 -30.49
N LEU A 34 -1.25 -19.81 -29.82
CA LEU A 34 -0.60 -19.63 -28.53
C LEU A 34 -1.28 -20.45 -27.43
N ALA A 35 -2.60 -20.52 -27.41
CA ALA A 35 -3.37 -21.32 -26.47
C ALA A 35 -3.17 -22.83 -26.66
N ASP A 36 -2.88 -23.25 -27.88
CA ASP A 36 -2.57 -24.65 -28.20
C ASP A 36 -1.15 -25.03 -27.76
N GLU A 37 -0.17 -24.11 -27.90
CA GLU A 37 1.20 -24.29 -27.42
C GLU A 37 1.32 -24.18 -25.88
N TYR A 38 0.52 -23.30 -25.25
CA TYR A 38 0.47 -23.07 -23.81
C TYR A 38 -0.96 -23.26 -23.26
N PRO A 39 -1.42 -24.51 -23.07
CA PRO A 39 -2.80 -24.81 -22.64
C PRO A 39 -3.22 -24.14 -21.33
N GLU A 40 -2.29 -23.92 -20.41
CA GLU A 40 -2.50 -23.25 -19.14
C GLU A 40 -2.84 -21.75 -19.29
N LEU A 41 -2.61 -21.15 -20.46
CA LEU A 41 -2.96 -19.76 -20.79
C LEU A 41 -4.45 -19.59 -21.11
N LYS A 42 -5.16 -20.67 -21.46
CA LYS A 42 -6.58 -20.66 -21.87
C LYS A 42 -7.49 -19.89 -20.91
N PRO A 43 -7.45 -20.11 -19.58
CA PRO A 43 -8.32 -19.38 -18.66
C PRO A 43 -8.08 -17.86 -18.68
N LEU A 44 -6.84 -17.43 -18.93
CA LEU A 44 -6.52 -16.00 -19.05
C LEU A 44 -7.06 -15.43 -20.35
N ILE A 45 -6.91 -16.14 -21.47
CA ILE A 45 -7.47 -15.74 -22.77
C ILE A 45 -8.99 -15.64 -22.69
N GLU A 46 -9.67 -16.61 -22.08
CA GLU A 46 -11.12 -16.58 -21.88
C GLU A 46 -11.57 -15.38 -21.03
N PHE A 47 -10.79 -15.02 -20.01
CA PHE A 47 -11.11 -13.89 -19.12
C PHE A 47 -10.93 -12.54 -19.81
N VAL A 48 -9.81 -12.33 -20.51
CA VAL A 48 -9.49 -11.02 -21.12
C VAL A 48 -10.09 -10.86 -22.52
N GLY A 49 -10.35 -11.97 -23.21
CA GLY A 49 -10.70 -12.03 -24.63
C GLY A 49 -9.46 -12.08 -25.52
N GLU A 50 -9.50 -12.90 -26.57
CA GLU A 50 -8.38 -13.11 -27.51
C GLU A 50 -7.80 -11.81 -28.05
N ASP A 51 -8.66 -10.85 -28.39
CA ASP A 51 -8.24 -9.57 -28.96
C ASP A 51 -7.59 -8.61 -27.96
N ASN A 52 -7.69 -8.88 -26.65
CA ASN A 52 -7.17 -8.03 -25.60
C ASN A 52 -5.91 -8.59 -24.92
N LEU A 53 -5.53 -9.84 -25.22
CA LEU A 53 -4.30 -10.44 -24.71
C LEU A 53 -3.10 -9.57 -25.09
N SER A 54 -2.18 -9.39 -24.13
CA SER A 54 -1.08 -8.42 -24.21
C SER A 54 0.14 -8.99 -23.52
N VAL A 55 1.33 -8.51 -23.88
CA VAL A 55 2.61 -8.83 -23.22
C VAL A 55 2.53 -8.60 -21.72
N LEU A 56 1.77 -7.60 -21.26
CA LEU A 56 1.54 -7.36 -19.83
C LEU A 56 0.76 -8.49 -19.16
N HIS A 57 -0.27 -9.04 -19.80
CA HIS A 57 -0.96 -10.23 -19.29
C HIS A 57 0.01 -11.41 -19.20
N LEU A 58 0.86 -11.58 -20.22
CA LEU A 58 1.82 -12.68 -20.30
C LEU A 58 2.91 -12.61 -19.23
N VAL A 59 3.45 -11.42 -18.90
CA VAL A 59 4.45 -11.34 -17.81
C VAL A 59 3.87 -11.73 -16.45
N GLY A 60 2.63 -11.32 -16.17
CA GLY A 60 1.92 -11.74 -14.95
C GLY A 60 1.63 -13.24 -14.92
N PHE A 61 1.20 -13.79 -16.06
CA PHE A 61 1.02 -15.23 -16.25
C PHE A 61 2.33 -16.00 -16.00
N ARG A 62 3.44 -15.58 -16.61
CA ARG A 62 4.76 -16.22 -16.45
C ARG A 62 5.25 -16.17 -15.00
N ALA A 63 5.05 -15.04 -14.32
CA ALA A 63 5.39 -14.91 -12.91
C ALA A 63 4.63 -15.91 -12.05
N ALA A 64 3.32 -16.08 -12.30
CA ALA A 64 2.48 -17.04 -11.60
C ALA A 64 2.86 -18.51 -11.90
N VAL A 65 3.07 -18.87 -13.18
CA VAL A 65 3.52 -20.23 -13.56
C VAL A 65 4.84 -20.58 -12.89
N LYS A 66 5.81 -19.67 -12.93
CA LYS A 66 7.09 -19.87 -12.28
C LYS A 66 6.94 -20.06 -10.78
N ALA A 67 6.12 -19.24 -10.13
CA ALA A 67 5.85 -19.36 -8.69
C ALA A 67 5.18 -20.69 -8.33
N MET A 68 4.19 -21.13 -9.11
CA MET A 68 3.52 -22.41 -8.90
C MET A 68 4.49 -23.59 -8.99
N SER A 69 5.41 -23.55 -9.97
CA SER A 69 6.47 -24.55 -10.13
C SER A 69 7.50 -24.52 -8.99
N GLU A 70 8.10 -23.36 -8.72
CA GLU A 70 9.21 -23.20 -7.76
C GLU A 70 8.78 -23.38 -6.30
N LEU A 71 7.53 -23.06 -5.97
CA LEU A 71 6.97 -23.19 -4.61
C LEU A 71 6.05 -24.42 -4.48
N GLY A 72 5.80 -25.14 -5.57
CA GLY A 72 5.03 -26.40 -5.57
C GLY A 72 3.58 -26.24 -5.13
N PHE A 73 2.85 -25.25 -5.66
CA PHE A 73 1.44 -25.04 -5.31
C PHE A 73 0.49 -25.08 -6.50
N GLU A 74 -0.74 -25.52 -6.24
CA GLU A 74 -1.82 -25.54 -7.21
C GLU A 74 -2.61 -24.24 -7.24
N LYS A 75 -3.21 -23.95 -8.39
CA LYS A 75 -4.05 -22.76 -8.62
C LYS A 75 -5.11 -22.62 -7.52
N GLY A 76 -5.13 -21.46 -6.88
CA GLY A 76 -6.10 -21.11 -5.84
C GLY A 76 -5.70 -21.55 -4.43
N SER A 77 -4.46 -22.01 -4.20
CA SER A 77 -3.98 -22.40 -2.88
C SER A 77 -4.16 -21.28 -1.83
N PRO A 78 -4.80 -21.56 -0.69
CA PRO A 78 -4.98 -20.57 0.38
C PRO A 78 -3.69 -20.29 1.16
N ASN A 79 -2.67 -21.15 1.02
CA ASN A 79 -1.40 -21.06 1.74
C ASN A 79 -0.34 -20.22 1.01
N ILE A 80 -0.70 -19.59 -0.11
CA ILE A 80 0.20 -18.71 -0.86
C ILE A 80 -0.30 -17.27 -0.76
N LEU A 81 0.60 -16.35 -0.43
CA LEU A 81 0.38 -14.92 -0.53
C LEU A 81 1.10 -14.36 -1.75
N ALA A 82 0.36 -13.76 -2.67
CA ALA A 82 0.94 -12.95 -3.74
C ALA A 82 1.09 -11.49 -3.30
N LEU A 83 2.20 -10.86 -3.65
CA LEU A 83 2.41 -9.43 -3.51
C LEU A 83 2.95 -8.88 -4.83
N THR A 84 2.49 -7.71 -5.25
CA THR A 84 2.94 -7.07 -6.49
C THR A 84 2.59 -5.59 -6.49
N ASP A 85 3.35 -4.77 -7.20
CA ASP A 85 2.96 -3.39 -7.51
C ASP A 85 2.18 -3.26 -8.84
N ALA A 86 1.94 -4.38 -9.53
CA ALA A 86 1.11 -4.44 -10.72
C ALA A 86 -0.30 -3.88 -10.46
N GLY A 87 -0.79 -3.07 -11.40
CA GLY A 87 -2.10 -2.43 -11.33
C GLY A 87 -2.19 -1.29 -10.31
N TYR A 88 -1.05 -0.85 -9.76
CA TYR A 88 -0.97 0.39 -9.01
C TYR A 88 -0.51 1.54 -9.95
N ILE A 89 0.43 2.38 -9.51
CA ILE A 89 0.88 3.58 -10.25
C ILE A 89 2.18 3.29 -11.04
N ALA A 90 2.91 2.22 -10.73
CA ALA A 90 4.14 1.82 -11.42
C ALA A 90 3.87 1.62 -12.93
N LYS A 91 4.74 2.21 -13.77
CA LYS A 91 4.63 2.20 -15.23
C LYS A 91 5.89 1.67 -15.90
N ILE A 92 5.71 1.12 -17.08
CA ILE A 92 6.78 0.77 -18.01
C ILE A 92 6.72 1.77 -19.16
N GLY A 93 7.53 2.82 -19.11
CA GLY A 93 7.41 3.95 -20.03
C GLY A 93 6.02 4.59 -19.96
N GLU A 94 5.26 4.55 -21.05
CA GLU A 94 3.88 5.05 -21.11
C GLU A 94 2.81 4.02 -20.72
N TYR A 95 3.20 2.76 -20.54
CA TYR A 95 2.29 1.64 -20.30
C TYR A 95 2.00 1.47 -18.80
N THR A 96 0.71 1.33 -18.47
CA THR A 96 0.24 0.97 -17.12
C THR A 96 0.27 -0.55 -16.93
N THR A 97 0.15 -1.04 -15.68
CA THR A 97 0.49 -2.43 -15.32
C THR A 97 -0.69 -3.28 -14.85
N GLU A 98 -1.94 -2.80 -14.96
CA GLU A 98 -3.15 -3.51 -14.52
C GLU A 98 -3.31 -4.87 -15.21
N LYS A 99 -2.97 -4.95 -16.49
CA LYS A 99 -3.00 -6.21 -17.26
C LYS A 99 -2.08 -7.30 -16.66
N ALA A 100 -0.96 -6.92 -16.03
CA ALA A 100 -0.10 -7.88 -15.37
C ALA A 100 -0.72 -8.44 -14.09
N LEU A 101 -1.55 -7.66 -13.40
CA LEU A 101 -2.31 -8.12 -12.25
C LEU A 101 -3.34 -9.20 -12.66
N ASP A 102 -4.04 -9.01 -13.78
CA ASP A 102 -4.96 -10.02 -14.33
C ASP A 102 -4.22 -11.32 -14.65
N GLY A 103 -3.05 -11.21 -15.29
CA GLY A 103 -2.17 -12.35 -15.57
C GLY A 103 -1.83 -13.15 -14.31
N VAL A 104 -1.43 -12.47 -13.23
CA VAL A 104 -1.16 -13.12 -11.93
C VAL A 104 -2.43 -13.76 -11.35
N MET A 105 -3.53 -13.01 -11.28
CA MET A 105 -4.75 -13.43 -10.60
C MET A 105 -5.39 -14.64 -11.27
N ILE A 106 -5.55 -14.62 -12.60
CA ILE A 106 -6.23 -15.70 -13.32
C ILE A 106 -5.37 -16.96 -13.36
N THR A 107 -4.06 -16.83 -13.46
CA THR A 107 -3.14 -17.98 -13.54
C THR A 107 -2.98 -18.65 -12.18
N SER A 108 -2.63 -17.87 -11.14
CA SER A 108 -2.38 -18.40 -9.79
C SER A 108 -3.67 -18.68 -9.02
N GLY A 109 -4.80 -18.07 -9.39
CA GLY A 109 -6.05 -18.16 -8.65
C GLY A 109 -6.05 -17.40 -7.31
N LEU A 110 -4.99 -16.63 -7.03
CA LEU A 110 -4.84 -15.80 -5.85
C LEU A 110 -5.54 -14.45 -6.07
N SER A 111 -6.21 -13.92 -5.05
CA SER A 111 -6.96 -12.68 -5.21
C SER A 111 -7.16 -11.93 -3.90
N ARG A 112 -7.46 -10.64 -4.02
CA ARG A 112 -7.81 -9.80 -2.87
C ARG A 112 -9.04 -10.33 -2.12
N GLY A 113 -10.03 -10.84 -2.86
CA GLY A 113 -11.25 -11.41 -2.27
C GLY A 113 -11.00 -12.68 -1.44
N LYS A 114 -9.95 -13.44 -1.78
CA LYS A 114 -9.49 -14.59 -0.99
C LYS A 114 -8.53 -14.21 0.15
N GLY A 115 -8.19 -12.92 0.28
CA GLY A 115 -7.27 -12.43 1.32
C GLY A 115 -5.81 -12.86 1.13
N ASN A 116 -5.43 -13.26 -0.08
CA ASN A 116 -4.11 -13.83 -0.36
C ASN A 116 -3.42 -13.21 -1.60
N LEU A 117 -3.81 -11.98 -1.93
CA LEU A 117 -3.09 -11.10 -2.86
C LEU A 117 -3.06 -9.67 -2.30
N VAL A 118 -1.90 -9.04 -2.32
CA VAL A 118 -1.69 -7.65 -1.86
C VAL A 118 -1.10 -6.82 -2.99
N ASN A 119 -1.82 -5.77 -3.43
CA ASN A 119 -1.28 -4.80 -4.40
C ASN A 119 -0.61 -3.65 -3.66
N ILE A 120 0.71 -3.56 -3.79
CA ILE A 120 1.54 -2.64 -3.03
C ILE A 120 1.71 -1.32 -3.77
N HIS A 121 1.40 -0.20 -3.12
CA HIS A 121 1.68 1.13 -3.62
C HIS A 121 3.18 1.31 -3.79
N LYS A 122 3.59 1.68 -5.01
CA LYS A 122 4.96 2.11 -5.31
C LYS A 122 4.96 3.38 -6.18
N PRO A 123 6.00 4.22 -6.11
CA PRO A 123 6.17 5.36 -7.00
C PRO A 123 6.08 4.96 -8.47
N TYR A 124 5.60 5.87 -9.32
CA TYR A 124 5.31 5.61 -10.75
C TYR A 124 6.48 5.06 -11.57
N ASN A 125 7.71 5.33 -11.13
CA ASN A 125 8.96 4.93 -11.77
C ASN A 125 9.60 3.69 -11.14
N SER A 126 8.88 2.98 -10.27
CA SER A 126 9.37 1.74 -9.67
C SER A 126 9.36 0.60 -10.71
N PRO A 127 10.33 -0.32 -10.68
CA PRO A 127 10.29 -1.52 -11.51
C PRO A 127 9.06 -2.36 -11.17
N LEU A 128 8.39 -2.93 -12.18
CA LEU A 128 7.31 -3.89 -11.99
C LEU A 128 7.85 -5.17 -11.33
N TRP A 129 7.24 -5.65 -10.25
CA TRP A 129 7.67 -6.86 -9.57
C TRP A 129 6.52 -7.73 -9.07
N PHE A 130 6.83 -9.00 -8.81
CA PHE A 130 5.94 -10.01 -8.28
C PHE A 130 6.64 -10.77 -7.16
N ALA A 131 5.91 -11.13 -6.11
CA ALA A 131 6.38 -12.01 -5.07
C ALA A 131 5.30 -13.01 -4.67
N PHE A 132 5.73 -14.22 -4.35
CA PHE A 132 4.86 -15.30 -3.89
C PHE A 132 5.49 -15.93 -2.67
N PHE A 133 4.74 -15.99 -1.58
CA PHE A 133 5.21 -16.51 -0.31
C PHE A 133 4.37 -17.72 0.11
N SER A 134 5.04 -18.83 0.44
CA SER A 134 4.41 -20.02 0.99
C SER A 134 4.33 -19.97 2.51
N LYS A 135 3.12 -20.03 3.05
CA LYS A 135 2.88 -20.14 4.49
C LYS A 135 3.46 -21.41 5.08
N GLU A 136 3.54 -22.49 4.30
CA GLU A 136 4.01 -23.80 4.76
C GLU A 136 5.53 -23.85 4.81
N THR A 137 6.20 -23.56 3.70
CA THR A 137 7.67 -23.68 3.59
C THR A 137 8.41 -22.43 4.05
N LYS A 138 7.70 -21.30 4.22
CA LYS A 138 8.24 -19.97 4.48
C LYS A 138 9.16 -19.44 3.37
N GLU A 139 9.16 -20.09 2.22
CA GLU A 139 9.88 -19.63 1.04
C GLU A 139 9.11 -18.50 0.35
N CYS A 140 9.85 -17.48 -0.08
CA CYS A 140 9.36 -16.36 -0.86
C CYS A 140 10.14 -16.33 -2.19
N LEU A 141 9.42 -16.48 -3.29
CA LEU A 141 9.94 -16.21 -4.63
C LEU A 141 9.67 -14.75 -4.97
N TYR A 142 10.68 -14.02 -5.41
CA TYR A 142 10.62 -12.65 -5.90
C TYR A 142 11.09 -12.60 -7.36
N LEU A 143 10.35 -11.86 -8.18
CA LEU A 143 10.55 -11.68 -9.61
C LEU A 143 10.45 -10.20 -9.94
N GLU A 144 11.55 -9.57 -10.36
CA GLU A 144 11.56 -8.21 -10.88
C GLU A 144 11.57 -8.26 -12.39
N ALA A 145 10.60 -7.62 -13.05
CA ALA A 145 10.51 -7.64 -14.49
C ALA A 145 11.57 -6.74 -15.14
N ASN A 146 12.13 -7.21 -16.25
CA ASN A 146 13.02 -6.40 -17.07
C ASN A 146 12.21 -5.32 -17.82
N GLY A 147 12.20 -4.11 -17.26
CA GLY A 147 11.39 -3.00 -17.77
C GLY A 147 11.75 -2.56 -19.19
N GLU A 148 13.03 -2.60 -19.58
CA GLU A 148 13.46 -2.23 -20.94
C GLU A 148 12.99 -3.26 -21.97
N LEU A 149 13.16 -4.55 -21.66
CA LEU A 149 12.67 -5.64 -22.49
C LEU A 149 11.15 -5.58 -22.63
N LEU A 150 10.42 -5.47 -21.52
CA LEU A 150 8.96 -5.35 -21.56
C LEU A 150 8.52 -4.15 -22.39
N LYS A 151 9.16 -2.99 -22.23
CA LYS A 151 8.85 -1.81 -23.05
C LYS A 151 9.03 -2.10 -24.54
N SER A 152 10.15 -2.73 -24.93
CA SER A 152 10.39 -3.06 -26.34
C SER A 152 9.33 -3.99 -26.92
N TYR A 153 8.86 -4.98 -26.16
CA TYR A 153 7.81 -5.89 -26.60
C TYR A 153 6.44 -5.21 -26.64
N LEU A 154 6.15 -4.30 -25.71
CA LEU A 154 4.93 -3.49 -25.72
C LEU A 154 4.88 -2.52 -26.92
N ASP A 155 6.02 -1.92 -27.27
CA ASP A 155 6.14 -1.10 -28.47
C ASP A 155 5.92 -1.94 -29.75
N ARG A 156 6.47 -3.16 -29.79
CA ARG A 156 6.25 -4.12 -30.88
C ARG A 156 4.79 -4.61 -30.97
N GLU A 157 4.15 -4.85 -29.83
CA GLU A 157 2.76 -5.30 -29.73
C GLU A 157 1.80 -4.34 -30.47
N ARG A 158 2.09 -3.03 -30.46
CA ARG A 158 1.30 -2.01 -31.17
C ARG A 158 1.39 -2.12 -32.70
N VAL A 159 2.45 -2.74 -33.21
CA VAL A 159 2.73 -2.87 -34.65
C VAL A 159 2.35 -4.25 -35.16
N ASP A 160 2.80 -5.29 -34.45
CA ASP A 160 2.52 -6.70 -34.75
C ASP A 160 2.29 -7.46 -33.44
N ARG A 161 1.02 -7.46 -33.00
CA ARG A 161 0.57 -8.12 -31.77
C ARG A 161 0.87 -9.61 -31.78
N SER A 162 0.57 -10.29 -32.88
CA SER A 162 0.71 -11.76 -32.99
C SER A 162 2.16 -12.19 -32.74
N SER A 163 3.10 -11.60 -33.48
CA SER A 163 4.52 -11.95 -33.36
C SER A 163 5.08 -11.53 -32.00
N ALA A 164 4.69 -10.36 -31.48
CA ALA A 164 5.13 -9.91 -30.16
C ALA A 164 4.72 -10.88 -29.04
N LEU A 165 3.47 -11.36 -29.03
CA LEU A 165 2.98 -12.30 -28.02
C LEU A 165 3.67 -13.67 -28.12
N SER A 166 3.76 -14.24 -29.33
CA SER A 166 4.38 -15.55 -29.54
C SER A 166 5.88 -15.56 -29.22
N GLU A 167 6.62 -14.54 -29.66
CA GLU A 167 8.04 -14.43 -29.36
C GLU A 167 8.31 -14.16 -27.88
N PHE A 168 7.48 -13.35 -27.23
CA PHE A 168 7.64 -13.07 -25.79
C PHE A 168 7.50 -14.34 -24.94
N MET A 169 6.57 -15.23 -25.30
CA MET A 169 6.38 -16.50 -24.61
C MET A 169 7.58 -17.45 -24.73
N LYS A 170 8.36 -17.34 -25.81
CA LYS A 170 9.54 -18.18 -26.07
C LYS A 170 10.80 -17.73 -25.33
N LEU A 171 10.80 -16.53 -24.74
CA LEU A 171 11.93 -16.03 -23.98
C LEU A 171 12.19 -16.89 -22.74
N ARG A 172 13.44 -16.94 -22.26
CA ARG A 172 13.74 -17.57 -20.97
C ARG A 172 13.33 -16.65 -19.81
N ASP A 173 13.10 -17.23 -18.64
CA ASP A 173 12.70 -16.46 -17.46
C ASP A 173 13.75 -15.40 -17.07
N GLU A 174 15.04 -15.70 -17.23
CA GLU A 174 16.14 -14.79 -16.92
C GLU A 174 16.25 -13.61 -17.89
N GLU A 175 15.58 -13.69 -19.04
CA GLU A 175 15.46 -12.57 -19.96
C GLU A 175 14.29 -11.66 -19.52
N VAL A 176 13.15 -12.27 -19.20
CA VAL A 176 11.92 -11.59 -18.77
C VAL A 176 12.07 -10.92 -17.41
N PHE A 177 12.78 -11.56 -16.48
CA PHE A 177 12.98 -11.07 -15.13
C PHE A 177 14.45 -10.70 -14.90
N SER A 178 14.71 -9.41 -14.68
CA SER A 178 16.05 -8.89 -14.35
C SER A 178 16.56 -9.41 -13.01
N ARG A 179 15.64 -9.88 -12.15
CA ARG A 179 15.97 -10.49 -10.86
C ARG A 179 15.00 -11.61 -10.53
N ILE A 180 15.57 -12.75 -10.15
CA ILE A 180 14.85 -13.91 -9.64
C ILE A 180 15.53 -14.30 -8.34
N ALA A 181 14.80 -14.27 -7.22
CA ALA A 181 15.35 -14.61 -5.91
C ALA A 181 14.35 -15.48 -5.15
N LYS A 182 14.81 -16.62 -4.63
CA LYS A 182 14.04 -17.50 -3.77
C LYS A 182 14.71 -17.57 -2.40
N GLU A 183 14.03 -17.07 -1.38
CA GLU A 183 14.58 -16.96 -0.03
C GLU A 183 13.60 -17.47 1.02
N ASN A 184 14.12 -18.16 2.03
CA ASN A 184 13.32 -18.51 3.20
C ASN A 184 13.31 -17.33 4.18
N ILE A 185 12.13 -16.73 4.36
CA ILE A 185 11.91 -15.51 5.16
C ILE A 185 11.14 -15.78 6.45
N ASP A 186 11.25 -17.00 7.00
CA ASP A 186 10.62 -17.37 8.27
C ASP A 186 11.01 -16.42 9.40
N ALA A 187 10.03 -15.78 10.03
CA ALA A 187 10.24 -14.87 11.15
C ALA A 187 11.12 -15.47 12.26
N GLU A 188 10.94 -16.74 12.61
CA GLU A 188 11.76 -17.36 13.66
C GLU A 188 13.24 -17.38 13.27
N LYS A 189 13.53 -17.80 12.04
CA LYS A 189 14.90 -17.79 11.48
C LYS A 189 15.47 -16.37 11.40
N LEU A 190 14.68 -15.41 10.91
CA LEU A 190 15.10 -14.01 10.79
C LEU A 190 15.40 -13.38 12.15
N LEU A 191 14.62 -13.73 13.18
CA LEU A 191 14.80 -13.18 14.52
C LEU A 191 15.95 -13.85 15.30
N ASN A 192 16.23 -15.13 15.03
CA ASN A 192 17.30 -15.88 15.68
C ASN A 192 18.68 -15.72 15.00
N ASN A 193 18.72 -15.40 13.70
CA ASN A 193 19.96 -15.16 12.96
C ASN A 193 19.87 -13.89 12.07
N PRO A 194 19.79 -12.70 12.69
CA PRO A 194 19.51 -11.47 11.96
C PRO A 194 20.68 -10.97 11.10
N GLU A 195 21.94 -11.25 11.48
CA GLU A 195 23.11 -10.83 10.71
C GLU A 195 23.10 -11.41 9.28
N ALA A 196 22.82 -12.71 9.15
CA ALA A 196 22.79 -13.38 7.85
C ALA A 196 21.70 -12.81 6.93
N TRP A 197 20.52 -12.48 7.47
CA TRP A 197 19.49 -11.80 6.68
C TRP A 197 19.84 -10.35 6.38
N HIS A 198 20.55 -9.68 7.29
CA HIS A 198 20.94 -8.30 7.08
C HIS A 198 21.92 -8.13 5.91
N GLU A 199 22.79 -9.10 5.65
CA GLU A 199 23.60 -9.13 4.43
C GLU A 199 22.72 -9.11 3.18
N LYS A 200 21.64 -9.92 3.17
CA LYS A 200 20.67 -9.96 2.07
C LYS A 200 19.82 -8.68 1.95
N MET A 201 19.47 -8.08 3.08
CA MET A 201 18.82 -6.76 3.17
C MET A 201 19.68 -5.68 2.50
N VAL A 202 21.00 -5.69 2.77
CA VAL A 202 21.94 -4.72 2.19
C VAL A 202 22.19 -5.00 0.71
N ALA A 203 22.32 -6.28 0.33
CA ALA A 203 22.47 -6.72 -1.06
C ALA A 203 21.21 -6.50 -1.91
N LYS A 204 20.08 -6.15 -1.27
CA LYS A 204 18.79 -5.94 -1.89
C LYS A 204 18.33 -7.14 -2.73
N VAL A 205 18.38 -8.34 -2.17
CA VAL A 205 18.03 -9.58 -2.90
C VAL A 205 16.61 -9.56 -3.48
N PHE A 206 15.72 -8.70 -2.98
CA PHE A 206 14.36 -8.47 -3.45
C PHE A 206 14.15 -7.08 -4.05
N GLY A 207 15.20 -6.50 -4.65
CA GLY A 207 15.09 -5.23 -5.37
C GLY A 207 14.80 -4.02 -4.45
N GLY A 208 15.04 -4.14 -3.14
CA GLY A 208 14.69 -3.11 -2.16
C GLY A 208 13.35 -3.34 -1.47
N ASN A 209 12.65 -4.44 -1.76
CA ASN A 209 11.37 -4.81 -1.12
C ASN A 209 11.56 -5.72 0.10
N GLU A 210 12.78 -5.89 0.61
CA GLU A 210 13.08 -6.87 1.65
C GLU A 210 12.26 -6.63 2.91
N PHE A 211 12.20 -5.37 3.36
CA PHE A 211 11.44 -5.01 4.55
C PHE A 211 9.93 -5.17 4.36
N SER A 212 9.40 -4.77 3.19
CA SER A 212 7.99 -4.96 2.84
C SER A 212 7.61 -6.44 2.87
N LEU A 213 8.40 -7.29 2.21
CA LEU A 213 8.11 -8.71 2.08
C LEU A 213 8.21 -9.45 3.42
N ILE A 214 9.29 -9.24 4.20
CA ILE A 214 9.40 -9.96 5.48
C ILE A 214 8.33 -9.55 6.48
N THR A 215 7.87 -8.29 6.46
CA THR A 215 6.87 -7.84 7.44
C THR A 215 5.45 -8.26 7.06
N ILE A 216 5.07 -8.08 5.79
CA ILE A 216 3.72 -8.45 5.33
C ILE A 216 3.53 -9.98 5.37
N CYS A 217 4.47 -10.75 4.81
CA CYS A 217 4.35 -12.20 4.72
C CYS A 217 4.28 -12.87 6.10
N ASN A 218 5.11 -12.43 7.04
CA ASN A 218 5.14 -13.06 8.37
C ASN A 218 3.93 -12.70 9.23
N VAL A 219 3.42 -11.47 9.17
CA VAL A 219 2.18 -11.12 9.89
C VAL A 219 0.98 -11.87 9.29
N TRP A 220 0.89 -11.93 7.95
CA TRP A 220 -0.14 -12.71 7.26
C TRP A 220 -0.07 -14.20 7.61
N ALA A 221 1.13 -14.79 7.65
CA ALA A 221 1.32 -16.17 8.05
C ALA A 221 0.94 -16.43 9.52
N TYR A 222 1.27 -15.50 10.41
CA TYR A 222 1.09 -15.65 11.85
C TYR A 222 -0.39 -15.60 12.27
N LYS A 223 -1.12 -14.53 11.91
CA LYS A 223 -2.50 -14.32 12.36
C LYS A 223 -3.51 -14.03 11.23
N GLY A 224 -3.04 -13.94 9.99
CA GLY A 224 -3.79 -13.30 8.91
C GLY A 224 -3.79 -11.77 9.04
N ILE A 225 -4.33 -11.09 8.04
CA ILE A 225 -4.46 -9.62 8.01
C ILE A 225 -5.93 -9.30 7.75
N PRO A 226 -6.63 -8.58 8.65
CA PRO A 226 -7.97 -8.08 8.39
C PRO A 226 -8.02 -7.26 7.08
N ASN A 227 -9.08 -7.41 6.28
CA ASN A 227 -9.13 -6.79 4.95
C ASN A 227 -9.07 -5.25 5.01
N ASP A 228 -9.74 -4.65 5.99
CA ASP A 228 -9.68 -3.22 6.28
C ASP A 228 -8.25 -2.77 6.63
N PHE A 229 -7.50 -3.54 7.42
CA PHE A 229 -6.08 -3.27 7.68
C PHE A 229 -5.23 -3.46 6.43
N LEU A 230 -5.52 -4.47 5.61
CA LEU A 230 -4.79 -4.74 4.38
C LEU A 230 -4.82 -3.54 3.43
N LYS A 231 -5.90 -2.75 3.40
CA LYS A 231 -5.95 -1.51 2.62
C LYS A 231 -4.95 -0.45 3.09
N ALA A 232 -4.73 -0.37 4.41
CA ALA A 232 -3.70 0.50 4.94
C ALA A 232 -2.29 -0.01 4.57
N VAL A 233 -2.09 -1.33 4.53
CA VAL A 233 -0.83 -1.97 4.08
C VAL A 233 -0.58 -1.73 2.59
N GLU A 234 -1.60 -1.88 1.74
CA GLU A 234 -1.51 -1.60 0.30
C GLU A 234 -1.04 -0.16 0.05
N LEU A 235 -1.54 0.83 0.82
CA LEU A 235 -1.10 2.22 0.72
C LEU A 235 0.29 2.47 1.33
N HIS A 236 0.57 1.93 2.51
CA HIS A 236 1.78 2.21 3.28
C HIS A 236 3.01 1.44 2.81
N ASP A 237 2.80 0.37 2.04
CA ASP A 237 3.79 -0.48 1.37
C ASP A 237 4.54 -1.53 2.22
N HIS A 238 4.33 -1.54 3.54
CA HIS A 238 4.89 -2.53 4.47
C HIS A 238 4.05 -2.57 5.75
N ILE A 239 4.28 -3.58 6.58
CA ILE A 239 3.78 -3.55 7.96
C ILE A 239 4.91 -3.06 8.86
N CYS A 240 4.60 -2.09 9.71
CA CYS A 240 5.46 -1.71 10.80
C CYS A 240 4.62 -1.41 12.04
N PRO A 241 5.22 -1.35 13.25
CA PRO A 241 4.45 -1.12 14.46
C PRO A 241 3.71 0.21 14.43
N GLY A 242 4.24 1.19 13.69
CA GLY A 242 3.60 2.47 13.45
C GLY A 242 2.29 2.35 12.67
N LEU A 243 2.25 1.55 11.61
CA LEU A 243 1.05 1.33 10.82
C LEU A 243 0.00 0.54 11.61
N THR A 244 0.42 -0.55 12.25
CA THR A 244 -0.46 -1.38 13.09
C THR A 244 -1.02 -0.58 14.27
N SER A 245 -0.24 0.32 14.87
CA SER A 245 -0.74 1.25 15.89
C SER A 245 -1.85 2.16 15.36
N GLY A 246 -1.78 2.59 14.10
CA GLY A 246 -2.84 3.38 13.47
C GLY A 246 -4.13 2.60 13.27
N TYR A 247 -4.04 1.32 12.90
CA TYR A 247 -5.20 0.44 12.84
C TYR A 247 -5.85 0.24 14.21
N LEU A 248 -5.04 -0.02 15.25
CA LEU A 248 -5.55 -0.09 16.63
C LEU A 248 -6.22 1.20 17.08
N ILE A 249 -5.63 2.36 16.76
CA ILE A 249 -6.21 3.67 17.04
C ILE A 249 -7.55 3.82 16.30
N ALA A 250 -7.65 3.42 15.04
CA ALA A 250 -8.88 3.48 14.27
C ALA A 250 -9.99 2.63 14.89
N LYS A 251 -9.71 1.36 15.22
CA LYS A 251 -10.66 0.47 15.90
C LYS A 251 -11.09 1.02 17.26
N TYR A 252 -10.16 1.62 18.01
CA TYR A 252 -10.47 2.26 19.28
C TYR A 252 -11.41 3.46 19.12
N VAL A 253 -11.16 4.34 18.14
CA VAL A 253 -12.00 5.51 17.85
C VAL A 253 -13.38 5.09 17.36
N GLU A 254 -13.46 4.11 16.46
CA GLU A 254 -14.72 3.53 16.00
C GLU A 254 -15.61 3.07 17.16
N LYS A 255 -15.03 2.42 18.17
CA LYS A 255 -15.76 1.93 19.35
C LYS A 255 -16.09 3.03 20.36
N ASN A 256 -15.15 3.93 20.65
CA ASN A 256 -15.23 4.83 21.82
C ASN A 256 -15.59 6.29 21.48
N PHE A 257 -15.52 6.68 20.21
CA PHE A 257 -15.82 8.03 19.76
C PHE A 257 -16.48 8.04 18.37
N PRO A 258 -17.51 7.21 18.08
CA PRO A 258 -18.03 6.93 16.74
C PRO A 258 -18.64 8.16 16.04
N ALA A 259 -18.55 8.25 14.72
CA ALA A 259 -19.25 9.25 13.91
C ALA A 259 -20.18 8.55 12.92
N LYS A 260 -21.34 9.15 12.64
CA LYS A 260 -22.28 8.61 11.63
C LYS A 260 -21.72 8.80 10.22
N ALA A 261 -20.95 9.86 10.02
CA ALA A 261 -20.31 10.16 8.77
C ALA A 261 -18.84 10.57 8.99
N PRO A 262 -17.94 9.61 9.31
CA PRO A 262 -16.56 9.89 9.72
C PRO A 262 -15.82 10.89 8.81
N ARG A 263 -15.90 10.71 7.49
CA ARG A 263 -15.30 11.60 6.50
C ARG A 263 -15.72 13.06 6.68
N TYR A 264 -16.97 13.32 7.06
CA TYR A 264 -17.56 14.66 7.10
C TYR A 264 -17.62 15.26 8.50
N GLU A 265 -17.62 14.42 9.53
CA GLU A 265 -17.77 14.83 10.93
C GLU A 265 -16.45 14.87 11.67
N TYR A 266 -15.43 14.09 11.26
CA TYR A 266 -14.11 14.17 11.86
C TYR A 266 -13.25 15.27 11.26
N THR A 267 -12.51 15.95 12.13
CA THR A 267 -11.26 16.64 11.82
C THR A 267 -10.16 15.99 12.64
N VAL A 268 -9.13 15.50 11.95
CA VAL A 268 -8.00 14.79 12.57
C VAL A 268 -6.76 15.69 12.55
N ILE A 269 -6.06 15.76 13.67
CA ILE A 269 -4.75 16.41 13.75
C ILE A 269 -3.71 15.36 14.14
N ALA A 270 -2.81 15.04 13.22
CA ALA A 270 -1.68 14.15 13.46
C ALA A 270 -0.63 14.88 14.29
N CYS A 271 -0.49 14.53 15.58
CA CYS A 271 0.31 15.29 16.54
C CYS A 271 1.03 14.38 17.55
N PRO A 272 2.19 13.79 17.19
CA PRO A 272 2.95 13.98 15.95
C PRO A 272 2.52 13.04 14.81
N PRO A 273 2.99 13.27 13.56
CA PRO A 273 2.79 12.31 12.48
C PRO A 273 3.72 11.09 12.57
N TRP A 274 3.21 9.94 12.16
CA TRP A 274 3.97 8.73 11.80
C TRP A 274 3.09 7.80 10.96
N CYS A 275 3.56 6.59 10.63
CA CYS A 275 2.86 5.59 9.81
C CYS A 275 1.39 5.32 10.19
N LYS A 276 0.97 5.63 11.42
CA LYS A 276 -0.44 5.51 11.83
C LYS A 276 -1.38 6.31 10.95
N ASP A 277 -0.91 7.46 10.44
CA ASP A 277 -1.77 8.43 9.80
C ASP A 277 -2.25 7.91 8.43
N ASP A 278 -1.48 7.04 7.78
CA ASP A 278 -1.91 6.35 6.56
C ASP A 278 -3.06 5.37 6.86
N ALA A 279 -2.99 4.64 7.98
CA ALA A 279 -4.11 3.81 8.44
C ALA A 279 -5.34 4.65 8.80
N ILE A 280 -5.17 5.79 9.47
CA ILE A 280 -6.29 6.70 9.81
C ILE A 280 -6.95 7.26 8.56
N ILE A 281 -6.16 7.70 7.58
CA ILE A 281 -6.66 8.18 6.29
C ILE A 281 -7.44 7.09 5.57
N GLN A 282 -6.88 5.88 5.52
CA GLN A 282 -7.51 4.76 4.82
C GLN A 282 -8.81 4.31 5.50
N TYR A 283 -8.86 4.32 6.83
CA TYR A 283 -9.99 3.82 7.61
C TYR A 283 -11.16 4.82 7.69
N PHE A 284 -10.88 6.12 7.86
CA PHE A 284 -11.94 7.15 8.04
C PHE A 284 -12.12 8.08 6.84
N GLU A 285 -11.35 7.90 5.76
CA GLU A 285 -11.33 8.76 4.57
C GLU A 285 -10.95 10.23 4.88
N THR A 286 -10.18 10.44 5.95
CA THR A 286 -9.81 11.77 6.45
C THR A 286 -8.51 12.30 5.85
N ASN A 287 -8.27 12.16 4.54
CA ASN A 287 -7.02 12.63 3.94
C ASN A 287 -6.86 14.17 3.95
N VAL A 288 -5.63 14.61 3.69
CA VAL A 288 -5.25 16.03 3.63
C VAL A 288 -6.00 16.76 2.50
N GLY A 289 -6.17 16.11 1.34
CA GLY A 289 -6.88 16.68 0.18
C GLY A 289 -8.37 16.96 0.44
N HIS A 290 -9.01 16.14 1.27
CA HIS A 290 -10.37 16.34 1.77
C HIS A 290 -10.46 17.43 2.84
N LYS A 291 -9.32 18.02 3.23
CA LYS A 291 -9.20 19.00 4.33
C LYS A 291 -9.66 18.42 5.68
N ARG A 292 -9.41 17.12 5.89
CA ARG A 292 -9.84 16.37 7.09
C ARG A 292 -8.71 15.94 8.00
N MET A 293 -7.48 15.85 7.50
CA MET A 293 -6.29 15.66 8.34
C MET A 293 -5.32 16.83 8.23
N PHE A 294 -4.78 17.24 9.38
CA PHE A 294 -3.78 18.29 9.51
C PHE A 294 -2.56 17.77 10.27
N VAL A 295 -1.37 18.02 9.75
CA VAL A 295 -0.13 17.46 10.31
C VAL A 295 0.59 18.48 11.17
N LYS A 296 0.93 18.10 12.40
CA LYS A 296 1.65 18.93 13.39
C LYS A 296 2.84 18.16 13.94
N TRP A 297 4.04 18.55 13.53
CA TRP A 297 5.26 17.94 14.07
C TRP A 297 5.46 18.34 15.54
N LEU A 298 5.89 17.39 16.37
CA LEU A 298 6.34 17.65 17.75
C LEU A 298 7.83 17.33 17.88
N THR A 299 8.60 18.27 18.42
CA THR A 299 10.01 18.04 18.74
C THR A 299 10.15 17.08 19.93
N SER A 300 11.33 16.45 20.05
CA SER A 300 11.64 15.61 21.22
C SER A 300 11.53 16.38 22.54
N GLU A 301 11.81 17.68 22.53
CA GLU A 301 11.64 18.53 23.71
C GLU A 301 10.16 18.74 24.06
N GLN A 302 9.31 19.06 23.07
CA GLN A 302 7.88 19.22 23.29
C GLN A 302 7.24 17.92 23.82
N LYS A 303 7.65 16.77 23.27
CA LYS A 303 7.20 15.46 23.75
C LYS A 303 7.58 15.23 25.21
N ARG A 304 8.81 15.56 25.63
CA ARG A 304 9.25 15.44 27.03
C ARG A 304 8.53 16.43 27.94
N GLU A 305 8.32 17.64 27.45
CA GLU A 305 7.67 18.71 28.20
C GLU A 305 6.22 18.36 28.52
N LEU A 306 5.46 17.86 27.54
CA LEU A 306 4.11 17.36 27.74
C LEU A 306 4.01 16.38 28.92
N LYS A 307 4.94 15.42 29.01
CA LYS A 307 4.94 14.40 30.07
C LYS A 307 5.00 14.98 31.49
N LYS A 308 5.49 16.21 31.66
CA LYS A 308 5.54 16.88 32.97
C LYS A 308 4.16 17.33 33.46
N TYR A 309 3.23 17.59 32.53
CA TYR A 309 1.89 18.09 32.84
C TYR A 309 0.82 16.98 32.79
N LEU A 310 1.17 15.78 32.31
CA LEU A 310 0.27 14.64 32.34
C LEU A 310 0.23 14.01 33.74
N PRO A 311 -0.95 13.52 34.20
CA PRO A 311 -1.07 12.63 35.35
C PRO A 311 -0.13 11.42 35.24
N GLU A 312 0.35 10.89 36.37
CA GLU A 312 1.34 9.81 36.40
C GLU A 312 0.91 8.58 35.58
N GLU A 313 -0.37 8.20 35.67
CA GLU A 313 -0.97 7.09 34.94
C GLU A 313 -0.99 7.29 33.42
N LEU A 314 -0.92 8.54 32.95
CA LEU A 314 -0.90 8.90 31.52
C LEU A 314 0.53 9.13 30.99
N LYS A 315 1.55 9.27 31.84
CA LYS A 315 2.94 9.46 31.40
C LYS A 315 3.51 8.32 30.52
N PRO A 316 3.13 7.04 30.67
CA PRO A 316 3.59 5.98 29.77
C PRO A 316 3.08 6.12 28.32
N TRP A 317 2.04 6.91 28.08
CA TRP A 317 1.32 7.01 26.80
C TRP A 317 1.86 8.16 25.96
N ASP A 318 2.36 7.86 24.77
CA ASP A 318 2.82 8.87 23.82
C ASP A 318 1.64 9.37 22.98
N THR A 319 1.55 10.69 22.80
CA THR A 319 0.47 11.29 22.01
C THR A 319 0.49 10.79 20.57
N ALA A 320 -0.70 10.63 20.00
CA ALA A 320 -0.90 10.18 18.63
C ALA A 320 -1.70 11.20 17.81
N ASN A 321 -3.03 11.10 17.80
CA ASN A 321 -3.91 11.98 17.05
C ASN A 321 -4.82 12.75 17.98
N ILE A 322 -5.18 13.96 17.58
CA ILE A 322 -6.38 14.63 18.08
C ILE A 322 -7.49 14.32 17.07
N PHE A 323 -8.61 13.81 17.55
CA PHE A 323 -9.84 13.69 16.78
C PHE A 323 -10.84 14.71 17.30
N ILE A 324 -11.43 15.47 16.40
CA ILE A 324 -12.54 16.39 16.70
C ILE A 324 -13.74 15.90 15.91
N ARG A 325 -14.85 15.62 16.59
CA ARG A 325 -16.13 15.26 15.99
C ARG A 325 -17.06 16.46 16.06
N TRP A 326 -17.54 16.91 14.91
CA TRP A 326 -18.59 17.92 14.80
C TRP A 326 -19.72 17.34 13.96
N GLU A 327 -20.82 16.97 14.62
CA GLU A 327 -21.98 16.41 13.93
C GLU A 327 -22.70 17.48 13.09
N ARG A 328 -23.31 17.05 11.98
CA ARG A 328 -24.03 17.98 11.10
C ARG A 328 -25.20 18.62 11.83
N GLY A 329 -25.21 19.95 11.86
CA GLY A 329 -26.27 20.74 12.52
C GLY A 329 -26.09 20.91 14.03
N ALA A 330 -25.03 20.35 14.62
CA ALA A 330 -24.70 20.59 16.01
C ALA A 330 -24.18 22.03 16.23
N SER A 331 -24.49 22.59 17.40
CA SER A 331 -23.98 23.90 17.84
C SER A 331 -22.61 23.79 18.53
N LYS A 332 -22.23 22.59 18.97
CA LYS A 332 -20.96 22.26 19.61
C LYS A 332 -20.44 20.92 19.08
N GLY A 333 -19.13 20.72 19.18
CA GLY A 333 -18.47 19.45 18.92
C GLY A 333 -17.74 18.93 20.16
N GLU A 334 -17.08 17.79 20.00
CA GLU A 334 -16.24 17.17 21.02
C GLU A 334 -14.89 16.82 20.41
N GLY A 335 -13.86 16.79 21.25
CA GLY A 335 -12.53 16.37 20.84
C GLY A 335 -11.85 15.45 21.83
N ILE A 336 -10.99 14.59 21.30
CA ILE A 336 -10.18 13.66 22.07
C ILE A 336 -8.72 13.75 21.61
N LEU A 337 -7.79 13.72 22.57
CA LEU A 337 -6.38 13.45 22.32
C LEU A 337 -6.10 11.99 22.64
N LEU A 338 -5.61 11.23 21.67
CA LEU A 338 -5.30 9.81 21.81
C LEU A 338 -3.83 9.59 22.16
N GLY A 339 -3.56 8.53 22.91
CA GLY A 339 -2.23 8.06 23.25
C GLY A 339 -2.02 6.60 22.83
N PHE A 340 -0.78 6.26 22.48
CA PHE A 340 -0.34 4.89 22.23
C PHE A 340 0.75 4.48 23.23
N ASN A 341 0.66 3.25 23.76
CA ASN A 341 1.56 2.77 24.81
C ASN A 341 2.83 2.10 24.24
N TRP A 342 3.72 2.91 23.66
CA TRP A 342 5.03 2.42 23.18
C TRP A 342 5.91 1.87 24.30
N SER A 343 5.71 2.33 25.54
CA SER A 343 6.44 1.87 26.72
C SER A 343 6.13 0.40 26.99
N LYS A 344 4.84 0.04 27.05
CA LYS A 344 4.38 -1.35 27.15
C LYS A 344 4.86 -2.18 25.97
N ALA A 345 4.63 -1.73 24.74
CA ALA A 345 5.04 -2.47 23.54
C ALA A 345 6.55 -2.78 23.53
N SER A 346 7.39 -1.80 23.86
CA SER A 346 8.84 -2.00 23.89
C SER A 346 9.29 -2.91 25.01
N LYS A 347 8.68 -2.78 26.21
CA LYS A 347 8.97 -3.60 27.37
C LYS A 347 8.63 -5.07 27.10
N GLU A 348 7.40 -5.35 26.65
CA GLU A 348 6.91 -6.71 26.42
C GLU A 348 7.65 -7.39 25.26
N CYS A 349 8.07 -6.64 24.24
CA CYS A 349 8.93 -7.17 23.18
C CYS A 349 10.41 -7.33 23.59
N GLY A 350 10.82 -6.80 24.75
CA GLY A 350 12.22 -6.78 25.17
C GLY A 350 13.13 -5.98 24.23
N VAL A 351 12.65 -4.85 23.69
CA VAL A 351 13.38 -4.04 22.70
C VAL A 351 13.65 -2.62 23.18
N LYS A 352 14.71 -2.00 22.65
CA LYS A 352 15.04 -0.59 22.95
C LYS A 352 14.46 0.34 21.89
N ARG A 353 13.85 1.45 22.31
CA ARG A 353 13.30 2.47 21.38
C ARG A 353 14.35 3.05 20.43
N SER A 354 15.62 3.09 20.83
CA SER A 354 16.72 3.54 19.96
C SER A 354 16.97 2.63 18.76
N TRP A 355 16.64 1.34 18.86
CA TRP A 355 16.86 0.37 17.79
C TRP A 355 16.01 0.64 16.55
N PHE A 356 14.84 1.28 16.69
CA PHE A 356 14.04 1.73 15.55
C PHE A 356 14.78 2.71 14.62
N ARG A 357 15.83 3.37 15.11
CA ARG A 357 16.68 4.32 14.36
C ARG A 357 18.09 3.81 14.10
N ASP A 358 18.38 2.56 14.45
CA ASP A 358 19.67 1.92 14.22
C ASP A 358 19.74 1.36 12.78
N PHE A 359 19.66 2.26 11.80
CA PHE A 359 19.60 1.93 10.37
C PHE A 359 20.91 1.34 9.82
N LYS A 360 21.98 1.35 10.63
CA LYS A 360 23.30 0.83 10.25
C LYS A 360 23.44 -0.68 10.52
N THR A 361 22.51 -1.25 11.28
CA THR A 361 22.57 -2.66 11.70
C THR A 361 21.23 -3.34 11.47
N TRP A 362 21.14 -4.63 11.73
CA TRP A 362 19.89 -5.39 11.61
C TRP A 362 18.78 -4.94 12.57
N ARG A 363 19.13 -4.20 13.63
CA ARG A 363 18.22 -3.86 14.72
C ARG A 363 16.99 -3.08 14.28
N TRP A 364 17.09 -2.24 13.26
CA TRP A 364 15.95 -1.42 12.82
C TRP A 364 14.80 -2.25 12.25
N TRP A 365 15.08 -3.26 11.42
CA TRP A 365 14.05 -4.11 10.83
C TRP A 365 13.65 -5.22 11.80
N TRP A 366 14.61 -5.77 12.54
CA TRP A 366 14.36 -6.84 13.51
C TRP A 366 13.41 -6.39 14.61
N THR A 367 13.62 -5.17 15.13
CA THR A 367 12.75 -4.60 16.18
C THR A 367 11.32 -4.40 15.66
N ARG A 368 11.18 -4.03 14.37
CA ARG A 368 9.87 -3.86 13.74
C ARG A 368 9.19 -5.20 13.54
N LEU A 369 9.83 -6.17 12.88
CA LEU A 369 9.29 -7.52 12.67
C LEU A 369 8.85 -8.18 13.99
N LYS A 370 9.72 -8.15 15.01
CA LYS A 370 9.40 -8.72 16.33
C LYS A 370 8.16 -8.06 16.96
N MET A 371 8.10 -6.74 16.90
CA MET A 371 6.98 -5.99 17.46
C MET A 371 5.71 -6.13 16.62
N ASP A 372 5.81 -6.28 15.29
CA ASP A 372 4.67 -6.48 14.41
C ASP A 372 3.93 -7.78 14.73
N LEU A 373 4.69 -8.87 14.92
CA LEU A 373 4.13 -10.17 15.34
C LEU A 373 3.47 -10.06 16.72
N TRP A 374 4.12 -9.36 17.66
CA TRP A 374 3.55 -9.16 19.00
C TRP A 374 2.29 -8.28 18.99
N ILE A 375 2.27 -7.17 18.22
CA ILE A 375 1.10 -6.27 18.13
C ILE A 375 -0.06 -6.97 17.40
N ALA A 376 0.19 -7.91 16.49
CA ALA A 376 -0.86 -8.66 15.81
C ALA A 376 -1.83 -9.34 16.80
N ASP A 377 -1.33 -9.79 17.95
CA ASP A 377 -2.17 -10.37 19.02
C ASP A 377 -3.11 -9.37 19.69
N TYR A 378 -2.93 -8.07 19.45
CA TYR A 378 -3.73 -6.97 20.02
C TYR A 378 -4.73 -6.37 19.02
N MET A 379 -4.77 -6.81 17.75
CA MET A 379 -5.67 -6.27 16.72
C MET A 379 -7.15 -6.22 17.14
N ASP A 380 -7.59 -7.16 17.97
CA ASP A 380 -8.98 -7.27 18.44
C ASP A 380 -9.23 -6.65 19.82
N LYS A 381 -8.19 -6.10 20.47
CA LYS A 381 -8.23 -5.51 21.82
C LYS A 381 -7.45 -4.19 21.89
N PRO A 382 -7.81 -3.19 21.06
CA PRO A 382 -7.04 -1.95 20.93
C PRO A 382 -6.90 -1.16 22.24
N GLU A 383 -7.83 -1.30 23.19
CA GLU A 383 -7.79 -0.67 24.52
C GLU A 383 -6.56 -1.03 25.36
N GLU A 384 -5.89 -2.15 25.07
CA GLU A 384 -4.66 -2.56 25.74
C GLU A 384 -3.46 -1.67 25.40
N LEU A 385 -3.52 -0.96 24.27
CA LEU A 385 -2.44 -0.17 23.70
C LEU A 385 -2.84 1.25 23.30
N VAL A 386 -4.13 1.57 23.29
CA VAL A 386 -4.69 2.89 22.96
C VAL A 386 -5.52 3.44 24.12
N THR A 387 -5.36 4.72 24.43
CA THR A 387 -6.18 5.43 25.42
C THR A 387 -6.55 6.84 24.98
N ILE A 388 -7.53 7.44 25.65
CA ILE A 388 -7.83 8.86 25.57
C ILE A 388 -7.03 9.57 26.67
N ILE A 389 -6.06 10.41 26.27
CA ILE A 389 -5.27 11.26 27.17
C ILE A 389 -6.12 12.45 27.68
N LYS A 390 -6.94 13.04 26.80
CA LYS A 390 -7.81 14.18 27.14
C LYS A 390 -9.08 14.16 26.31
N LYS A 391 -10.21 14.47 26.95
CA LYS A 391 -11.46 14.88 26.28
C LYS A 391 -11.64 16.39 26.42
N PHE A 392 -12.24 17.04 25.45
CA PHE A 392 -12.54 18.47 25.48
C PHE A 392 -13.80 18.82 24.66
N GLU A 393 -14.52 19.85 25.08
CA GLU A 393 -15.62 20.41 24.30
C GLU A 393 -15.09 21.36 23.22
N VAL A 394 -15.81 21.44 22.11
CA VAL A 394 -15.52 22.36 21.01
C VAL A 394 -16.72 23.28 20.85
N ASP A 395 -16.68 24.43 21.50
CA ASP A 395 -17.81 25.38 21.52
C ASP A 395 -17.97 26.18 20.21
N SER A 396 -16.94 26.17 19.35
CA SER A 396 -16.96 26.91 18.10
C SER A 396 -16.06 26.29 17.03
N LEU A 397 -16.44 26.51 15.77
CA LEU A 397 -15.58 26.18 14.63
C LEU A 397 -14.25 26.95 14.67
N SER A 398 -14.21 28.13 15.31
CA SER A 398 -12.99 28.91 15.43
C SER A 398 -11.90 28.21 16.26
N LEU A 399 -12.27 27.37 17.23
CA LEU A 399 -11.29 26.53 17.94
C LEU A 399 -10.68 25.50 16.98
N ILE A 400 -11.49 24.84 16.14
CA ILE A 400 -10.99 23.89 15.13
C ILE A 400 -10.02 24.58 14.17
N GLU A 401 -10.37 25.77 13.68
CA GLU A 401 -9.51 26.57 12.81
C GLU A 401 -8.18 26.93 13.50
N ARG A 402 -8.18 27.33 14.77
CA ARG A 402 -6.93 27.59 15.51
C ARG A 402 -6.06 26.33 15.64
N LEU A 403 -6.63 25.22 16.10
CA LEU A 403 -5.90 23.96 16.31
C LEU A 403 -5.23 23.45 15.02
N LYS A 404 -5.86 23.66 13.86
CA LYS A 404 -5.32 23.23 12.58
C LYS A 404 -4.37 24.26 11.93
N SER A 405 -4.35 25.51 12.40
CA SER A 405 -3.59 26.61 11.77
C SER A 405 -2.08 26.42 11.81
N ALA A 406 -1.39 26.79 10.73
CA ALA A 406 0.07 26.70 10.64
C ALA A 406 0.75 27.51 11.78
N GLY A 407 1.87 27.00 12.30
CA GLY A 407 2.58 27.62 13.43
C GLY A 407 1.95 27.40 14.81
N VAL A 408 0.70 26.95 14.90
CA VAL A 408 0.04 26.67 16.19
C VAL A 408 0.41 25.27 16.69
N ASN A 409 0.81 25.20 17.97
CA ASN A 409 0.91 23.93 18.69
C ASN A 409 -0.44 23.60 19.35
N PRO A 410 -1.19 22.60 18.85
CA PRO A 410 -2.52 22.31 19.38
C PRO A 410 -2.49 21.84 20.84
N LEU A 411 -1.37 21.32 21.33
CA LEU A 411 -1.26 20.90 22.75
C LEU A 411 -1.16 22.10 23.70
N VAL A 412 -0.62 23.23 23.24
CA VAL A 412 -0.62 24.49 24.02
C VAL A 412 -2.03 25.08 24.05
N GLU A 413 -2.69 25.16 22.90
CA GLU A 413 -4.09 25.63 22.80
C GLU A 413 -5.06 24.81 23.64
N LEU A 414 -4.82 23.50 23.78
CA LEU A 414 -5.62 22.60 24.62
C LEU A 414 -5.21 22.64 26.11
N GLY A 415 -4.27 23.51 26.50
CA GLY A 415 -3.80 23.67 27.87
C GLY A 415 -3.05 22.46 28.42
N LEU A 416 -2.45 21.63 27.56
CA LEU A 416 -1.73 20.40 27.94
C LEU A 416 -0.23 20.63 28.16
N MET A 417 0.29 21.77 27.74
CA MET A 417 1.65 22.19 28.02
C MET A 417 1.78 23.71 27.88
N LEU A 418 2.77 24.30 28.55
CA LEU A 418 3.08 25.71 28.38
C LEU A 418 3.70 25.99 27.01
N GLU A 419 3.50 27.21 26.50
CA GLU A 419 4.24 27.72 25.36
C GLU A 419 5.73 27.79 25.73
N LYS A 420 6.58 27.12 24.96
CA LYS A 420 8.03 27.27 25.11
C LYS A 420 8.51 28.39 24.20
N PRO A 421 9.50 29.19 24.65
CA PRO A 421 9.97 30.35 23.91
C PRO A 421 10.46 29.94 22.52
N PRO A 422 10.40 30.85 21.53
CA PRO A 422 10.95 30.60 20.20
C PRO A 422 12.40 30.09 20.32
N LEU A 423 12.80 29.25 19.36
CA LEU A 423 14.18 28.82 19.17
C LEU A 423 15.12 29.97 19.56
N LYS A 424 16.07 29.75 20.48
CA LYS A 424 17.18 30.69 20.67
C LYS A 424 17.64 31.06 19.27
N SER A 425 17.48 32.33 18.91
CA SER A 425 17.87 32.80 17.60
C SER A 425 19.29 32.30 17.36
N VAL A 426 19.49 31.57 16.27
CA VAL A 426 20.83 31.49 15.73
C VAL A 426 21.11 32.91 15.27
N MET A 427 21.63 33.74 16.17
CA MET A 427 22.37 34.93 15.78
C MET A 427 23.61 34.43 15.03
N HIS A 428 23.43 34.15 13.75
CA HIS A 428 24.48 34.24 12.74
C HIS A 428 24.06 35.35 11.78
N ALA A 429 24.12 36.57 12.30
CA ALA A 429 24.22 37.77 11.50
C ALA A 429 25.38 38.58 12.08
N ALA A 430 26.60 38.31 11.60
CA ALA A 430 27.72 39.24 11.45
C ALA A 430 29.05 38.49 11.25
N ALA A 431 29.28 37.94 10.05
CA ALA A 431 30.63 37.65 9.56
C ALA A 431 30.63 37.48 8.04
N TYR A 432 30.05 38.43 7.31
CA TYR A 432 30.33 38.59 5.88
C TYR A 432 30.16 40.06 5.48
N ARG A 433 31.03 40.91 6.04
CA ARG A 433 31.37 42.25 5.56
C ARG A 433 32.54 42.77 6.38
N ALA A 434 33.75 42.41 5.96
CA ALA A 434 34.98 43.21 6.05
C ALA A 434 36.18 42.31 5.78
N THR A 435 36.56 42.18 4.51
CA THR A 435 37.95 42.26 4.03
C THR A 435 37.88 42.47 2.52
N MET A 436 37.91 43.74 2.12
CA MET A 436 38.90 44.16 1.13
C MET A 436 40.26 44.13 1.81
#